data_AF-A0A2C9M049-F1
#
_entry.id   AF-A0A2C9M049-F1
#
_cell.length_a   1.000
_cell.length_b   1.000
_cell.length_c   1.000
_cell.angle_alpha   90.00
_cell.angle_beta   90.00
_cell.angle_gamma   90.00
#
_symmetry.space_group_name_H-M   'P 1'
#
loop_
_entity.id
_entity.type
_entity.pdbx_description
1 polymer ?
#
loop_
_entity_poly.entity_id
_entity_poly.type
_entity_poly.pdbx_seq_one_letter_code
_entity_poly.pdbx_strand_id
1 'polypeptide(L)'
;LKCIGQAPASHLLTAAIISAPAALAISKLMYPEMETVDLEKQKDIRARDESSPKTLVQAASDGAAFSTKLVAAIMVNMMAFVSILSMTNATLVWLGERAGVQGMTFDFLCSYLLYP
;
A
#
# COMPACT_ATOMS: atom_id res chain seq x y z
N LEU A 1 -15.50 11.55 -18.47
CA LEU A 1 -14.13 11.89 -18.01
C LEU A 1 -14.05 12.82 -16.79
N LYS A 2 -15.15 13.33 -16.21
CA LYS A 2 -15.09 14.35 -15.14
C LYS A 2 -15.06 13.82 -13.70
N CYS A 3 -15.12 12.51 -13.47
CA CYS A 3 -15.25 11.92 -12.13
C CYS A 3 -14.11 11.00 -11.66
N ILE A 4 -13.06 10.75 -12.46
CA ILE A 4 -11.90 9.94 -12.02
C ILE A 4 -10.88 10.80 -11.23
N GLY A 5 -11.03 12.13 -11.22
CA GLY A 5 -10.12 13.07 -10.53
C GLY A 5 -10.57 13.57 -9.14
N GLN A 6 -11.62 13.00 -8.54
CA GLN A 6 -12.12 13.45 -7.23
C GLN A 6 -12.13 12.31 -6.21
N ALA A 7 -10.97 11.74 -5.89
CA ALA A 7 -10.81 11.34 -4.50
C ALA A 7 -10.72 12.66 -3.71
N PRO A 8 -11.73 13.06 -2.91
CA PRO A 8 -11.66 14.31 -2.18
C PRO A 8 -10.43 14.24 -1.28
N ALA A 9 -9.49 15.18 -1.47
CA ALA A 9 -8.23 15.21 -0.73
C ALA A 9 -8.46 15.13 0.79
N SER A 10 -9.56 15.73 1.26
CA SER A 10 -10.02 15.64 2.64
C SER A 10 -10.25 14.21 3.13
N HIS A 11 -10.79 13.31 2.31
CA HIS A 11 -11.02 11.92 2.71
C HIS A 11 -9.73 11.10 2.72
N LEU A 12 -8.84 11.26 1.72
CA LEU A 12 -7.54 10.58 1.71
C LEU A 12 -6.69 11.01 2.92
N LEU A 13 -6.69 12.30 3.24
CA LEU A 13 -6.00 12.82 4.42
C LEU A 13 -6.61 12.28 5.71
N THR A 14 -7.93 12.31 5.84
CA THR A 14 -8.63 11.80 7.03
C THR A 14 -8.36 10.29 7.22
N ALA A 15 -8.37 9.51 6.13
CA ALA A 15 -8.05 8.09 6.19
C ALA A 15 -6.61 7.84 6.66
N ALA A 16 -5.63 8.61 6.16
CA ALA A 16 -4.24 8.51 6.60
C ALA A 16 -4.10 8.83 8.11
N ILE A 17 -4.80 9.86 8.59
CA ILE A 17 -4.78 10.26 10.00
C ILE A 17 -5.43 9.19 10.88
N ILE A 18 -6.56 8.59 10.47
CA ILE A 18 -7.25 7.53 11.22
C ILE A 18 -6.43 6.22 11.23
N SER A 19 -5.65 5.95 10.19
CA SER A 19 -4.83 4.73 10.08
C SER A 19 -3.78 4.63 11.19
N ALA A 20 -3.16 5.75 11.60
CA ALA A 20 -2.14 5.75 12.65
C ALA A 20 -2.66 5.26 14.03
N PRO A 21 -3.71 5.83 14.64
CA PRO A 21 -4.26 5.32 15.89
C PRO A 21 -4.93 3.95 15.72
N ALA A 22 -5.55 3.66 14.57
CA ALA A 22 -6.13 2.34 14.32
C ALA A 22 -5.08 1.23 14.29
N ALA A 23 -3.94 1.46 13.62
CA ALA A 23 -2.83 0.52 13.59
C ALA A 23 -2.27 0.25 14.99
N LEU A 24 -2.13 1.30 15.82
CA LEU A 24 -1.71 1.14 17.22
C LEU A 24 -2.72 0.35 18.06
N ALA A 25 -4.02 0.59 17.88
CA ALA A 25 -5.07 -0.12 18.60
C ALA A 25 -5.09 -1.61 18.23
N ILE A 26 -5.05 -1.94 16.93
CA ILE A 26 -5.02 -3.32 16.45
C ILE A 26 -3.74 -4.02 16.90
N SER A 27 -2.58 -3.36 16.79
CA SER A 27 -1.29 -3.93 17.20
C SER A 27 -1.29 -4.26 18.70
N LYS A 28 -1.83 -3.39 19.55
CA LYS A 28 -1.92 -3.63 21.00
C LYS A 28 -3.00 -4.65 21.39
N LEU A 29 -4.03 -4.81 20.57
CA LEU A 29 -5.06 -5.83 20.77
C LEU A 29 -4.56 -7.21 20.37
N MET A 30 -3.83 -7.32 19.24
CA MET A 30 -3.23 -8.56 18.77
C MET A 30 -2.06 -9.02 19.65
N TYR A 31 -1.24 -8.07 20.11
CA TYR A 31 -0.11 -8.35 20.99
C TYR A 31 -0.05 -7.28 22.10
N PRO A 32 -0.57 -7.60 23.30
CA PRO A 32 -0.55 -6.64 24.40
C PRO A 32 0.89 -6.42 24.86
N GLU A 33 1.24 -5.15 25.09
CA GLU A 33 2.51 -4.73 25.70
C GLU A 33 2.57 -5.24 27.14
N MET A 34 3.52 -6.14 27.41
CA MET A 34 3.72 -6.77 28.72
C MET A 34 4.95 -6.21 29.47
N GLU A 35 5.72 -5.31 28.85
CA GLU A 35 6.99 -4.79 29.37
C GLU A 35 6.96 -3.26 29.51
N THR A 36 7.66 -2.72 30.51
CA THR A 36 7.75 -1.27 30.72
C THR A 36 8.70 -0.65 29.70
N VAL A 37 8.18 0.21 28.82
CA VAL A 37 8.96 0.87 27.77
C VAL A 37 9.92 1.89 28.39
N ASP A 38 11.22 1.59 28.41
CA ASP A 38 12.27 2.54 28.82
C ASP A 38 12.47 3.63 27.75
N LEU A 39 11.74 4.74 27.91
CA LEU A 39 11.76 5.88 26.99
C LEU A 39 13.13 6.57 26.91
N GLU A 40 14.00 6.42 27.92
CA GLU A 40 15.34 7.02 27.92
C GLU A 40 16.29 6.39 26.89
N LYS A 41 16.22 5.07 26.65
CA LYS A 41 17.02 4.39 25.61
C LYS A 41 16.58 4.74 24.19
N GLN A 42 15.29 4.98 23.98
CA GLN A 42 14.74 5.34 22.66
C GLN A 42 15.17 6.73 22.18
N LYS A 43 15.38 7.66 23.11
CA LYS A 43 15.77 9.04 22.80
C LYS A 43 17.21 9.14 22.30
N ASP A 44 18.10 8.29 22.79
CA ASP A 44 19.52 8.26 22.40
C ASP A 44 19.73 7.71 20.97
N ILE A 45 18.89 6.76 20.54
CA ILE A 45 18.95 6.15 19.19
C ILE A 45 18.65 7.16 18.08
N ARG A 46 17.74 8.13 18.33
CA ARG A 46 17.41 9.17 17.34
C ARG A 46 18.49 10.23 17.18
N ALA A 47 19.35 10.41 18.18
CA ALA A 47 20.42 11.40 18.14
C ALA A 47 21.67 10.92 17.36
N ARG A 48 21.75 9.61 17.03
CA ARG A 48 22.90 9.00 16.36
C ARG A 48 22.81 8.98 14.84
N ASP A 49 21.89 9.72 14.24
CA ASP A 49 21.92 9.94 12.79
C ASP A 49 22.93 11.05 12.46
N GLU A 50 24.21 10.69 12.44
CA GLU A 50 25.34 11.54 12.04
C GLU A 50 25.22 12.07 10.61
N SER A 51 24.22 11.63 9.84
CA SER A 51 23.98 12.01 8.45
C SER A 51 22.85 13.03 8.27
N SER A 52 22.46 13.72 9.33
CA SER A 52 21.47 14.81 9.24
C SER A 52 21.85 15.80 8.12
N PRO A 53 20.98 16.02 7.12
CA PRO A 53 21.31 16.83 5.96
C PRO A 53 21.60 18.27 6.39
N LYS A 54 22.78 18.77 6.01
CA LYS A 54 23.27 20.09 6.47
C LYS A 54 22.55 21.26 5.78
N THR A 55 21.89 20.98 4.65
CA THR A 55 21.22 21.98 3.81
C THR A 55 19.88 21.43 3.32
N LEU A 56 18.85 22.27 3.25
CA LEU A 56 17.51 21.92 2.73
C LEU A 56 17.56 21.23 1.35
N VAL A 57 18.47 21.67 0.50
CA VAL A 57 18.69 21.12 -0.86
C VAL A 57 19.25 19.70 -0.81
N GLN A 58 20.10 19.38 0.17
CA GLN A 58 20.64 18.03 0.35
C GLN A 58 19.54 17.07 0.82
N ALA A 59 18.73 17.48 1.80
CA ALA A 59 17.58 16.72 2.27
C ALA A 59 16.58 16.42 1.13
N ALA A 60 16.30 17.42 0.30
CA ALA A 60 15.41 17.27 -0.86
C ALA A 60 15.99 16.32 -1.92
N SER A 61 17.31 16.39 -2.18
CA SER A 61 17.99 15.54 -3.14
C SER A 61 18.05 14.08 -2.68
N ASP A 62 18.33 13.84 -1.40
CA ASP A 62 18.35 12.50 -0.81
C ASP A 62 16.94 11.88 -0.80
N GLY A 63 15.91 12.67 -0.47
CA GLY A 63 14.51 12.26 -0.56
C GLY A 63 14.09 11.89 -1.99
N ALA A 64 14.50 12.70 -2.99
CA ALA A 64 14.24 12.41 -4.39
C ALA A 64 14.96 11.12 -4.83
N ALA A 65 16.24 10.97 -4.50
CA ALA A 65 17.02 9.78 -4.81
C ALA A 65 16.40 8.51 -4.21
N PHE A 66 15.92 8.58 -2.97
CA PHE A 66 15.17 7.48 -2.34
C PHE A 66 13.87 7.17 -3.08
N SER A 67 13.07 8.19 -3.41
CA SER A 67 11.78 8.01 -4.07
C SER A 67 11.88 7.38 -5.46
N THR A 68 12.94 7.65 -6.23
CA THR A 68 13.09 7.09 -7.58
C THR A 68 13.12 5.56 -7.57
N LYS A 69 13.85 4.97 -6.63
CA LYS A 69 13.91 3.51 -6.45
C LYS A 69 12.58 2.95 -5.98
N LEU A 70 11.92 3.63 -5.04
CA LEU A 70 10.61 3.22 -4.53
C LEU A 70 9.55 3.21 -5.64
N VAL A 71 9.46 4.28 -6.42
CA VAL A 71 8.50 4.40 -7.53
C VAL A 71 8.77 3.34 -8.59
N ALA A 72 10.04 3.09 -8.94
CA ALA A 72 10.38 2.03 -9.88
C ALA A 72 9.90 0.66 -9.40
N ALA A 73 10.08 0.33 -8.11
CA ALA A 73 9.60 -0.93 -7.55
C ALA A 73 8.07 -1.06 -7.61
N ILE A 74 7.34 0.01 -7.26
CA ILE A 74 5.87 0.03 -7.32
C ILE A 74 5.38 -0.17 -8.75
N MET A 75 5.96 0.55 -9.72
CA MET A 75 5.57 0.44 -11.14
C MET A 75 5.76 -0.98 -11.68
N VAL A 76 6.91 -1.61 -11.37
CA VAL A 76 7.19 -2.99 -11.79
C VAL A 76 6.20 -3.96 -11.14
N ASN A 77 5.94 -3.82 -9.84
CA ASN A 77 4.98 -4.67 -9.13
C ASN A 77 3.55 -4.52 -9.69
N MET A 78 3.11 -3.29 -9.98
CA MET A 78 1.80 -3.03 -10.59
C MET A 78 1.70 -3.69 -11.96
N MET A 79 2.73 -3.56 -12.80
CA MET A 79 2.75 -4.16 -14.14
C MET A 79 2.74 -5.69 -14.09
N ALA A 80 3.49 -6.27 -13.15
CA ALA A 80 3.49 -7.71 -12.91
C ALA A 80 2.11 -8.21 -12.51
N PHE A 81 1.43 -7.50 -11.59
CA PHE A 81 0.10 -7.86 -11.15
C PHE A 81 -0.94 -7.77 -12.28
N VAL A 82 -0.93 -6.70 -13.06
CA VAL A 82 -1.84 -6.54 -14.22
C VAL A 82 -1.63 -7.64 -15.27
N SER A 83 -0.38 -8.02 -15.52
CA SER A 83 -0.05 -9.10 -16.46
C SER A 83 -0.61 -10.45 -16.00
N ILE A 84 -0.37 -10.80 -14.73
CA ILE A 84 -0.89 -12.04 -14.13
C ILE A 84 -2.42 -12.03 -14.15
N LEU A 85 -3.06 -10.92 -13.77
CA LEU A 85 -4.52 -10.77 -13.84
C LEU A 85 -5.06 -11.00 -15.25
N SER A 86 -4.42 -10.43 -16.27
CA SER A 86 -4.82 -10.62 -17.66
C SER A 86 -4.67 -12.06 -18.12
N MET A 87 -3.58 -12.73 -17.72
CA MET A 87 -3.35 -14.14 -18.02
C MET A 87 -4.39 -15.04 -17.35
N THR A 88 -4.69 -14.79 -16.08
CA THR A 88 -5.74 -15.49 -15.34
C THR A 88 -7.10 -15.25 -15.99
N ASN A 89 -7.43 -14.01 -16.36
CA ASN A 89 -8.69 -13.69 -17.02
C ASN A 89 -8.82 -14.42 -18.37
N ALA A 90 -7.78 -14.43 -19.21
CA ALA A 90 -7.78 -15.16 -20.46
C ALA A 90 -7.95 -16.68 -20.27
N THR A 91 -7.31 -17.24 -19.24
CA THR A 91 -7.45 -18.66 -18.88
C THR A 91 -8.87 -19.00 -18.43
N LEU A 92 -9.49 -18.14 -17.61
CA LEU A 92 -10.87 -18.30 -17.14
C LEU A 92 -11.88 -18.16 -18.27
N VAL A 93 -11.69 -17.21 -19.19
CA VAL A 93 -12.55 -17.06 -20.37
C VAL A 93 -12.49 -18.31 -21.25
N TRP A 94 -11.28 -18.82 -21.52
CA TRP A 94 -11.11 -20.06 -22.29
C TRP A 94 -11.78 -21.27 -21.64
N LEU A 95 -11.68 -21.40 -20.31
CA LEU A 95 -12.39 -22.44 -19.55
C LEU A 95 -13.91 -22.22 -19.53
N GLY A 96 -14.38 -20.98 -19.47
CA GLY A 96 -15.79 -20.62 -19.48
C GLY A 96 -16.47 -20.91 -20.81
N GLU A 97 -15.78 -20.62 -21.93
CA GLU A 97 -16.24 -21.01 -23.27
C GLU A 97 -16.39 -22.53 -23.39
N ARG A 98 -15.48 -23.31 -22.79
CA ARG A 98 -15.56 -24.79 -22.74
C ARG A 98 -16.68 -25.29 -21.81
N ALA A 99 -16.99 -24.57 -20.74
CA ALA A 99 -18.01 -24.92 -19.77
C ALA A 99 -19.43 -24.42 -20.13
N GLY A 100 -19.58 -23.72 -21.28
CA GLY A 100 -20.87 -23.20 -21.74
C GLY A 100 -21.37 -21.94 -20.99
N VAL A 101 -20.52 -21.32 -20.18
CA VAL A 101 -20.83 -20.10 -19.41
C VAL A 101 -20.07 -18.94 -20.03
N GLN A 102 -20.80 -18.05 -20.70
CA GLN A 102 -20.22 -16.87 -21.34
C GLN A 102 -19.91 -15.79 -20.29
N GLY A 103 -18.66 -15.32 -20.24
CA GLY A 103 -18.27 -14.14 -19.45
C GLY A 103 -17.70 -14.40 -18.05
N MET A 104 -17.15 -15.60 -17.76
CA MET A 104 -16.40 -15.81 -16.50
C MET A 104 -15.07 -15.03 -16.53
N THR A 105 -15.05 -13.89 -15.83
CA THR A 105 -13.83 -13.10 -15.59
C THR A 105 -13.46 -13.13 -14.11
N PHE A 106 -12.19 -12.86 -13.80
CA PHE A 106 -11.71 -12.77 -12.41
C PHE A 106 -12.44 -11.68 -11.61
N ASP A 107 -12.90 -10.62 -12.28
CA ASP A 107 -13.66 -9.52 -11.69
C ASP A 107 -15.02 -10.00 -11.14
N PHE A 108 -15.72 -10.84 -11.90
CA PHE A 108 -16.98 -11.44 -11.47
C PHE A 108 -16.80 -12.39 -10.27
N LEU A 109 -15.71 -13.17 -10.27
CA LEU A 109 -15.37 -14.04 -9.14
C LEU A 109 -15.10 -13.24 -7.87
N CYS A 110 -14.32 -12.16 -7.98
CA CYS A 110 -13.99 -11.29 -6.86
C CYS A 110 -15.23 -10.56 -6.33
N SER A 111 -16.10 -10.05 -7.23
CA SER A 111 -17.37 -9.44 -6.84
C SER A 111 -18.30 -10.41 -6.10
N TYR A 112 -18.29 -11.69 -6.45
CA TYR A 112 -19.11 -12.69 -5.77
C TYR A 112 -18.52 -13.06 -4.39
N LEU A 113 -17.19 -13.13 -4.27
CA LEU A 113 -16.49 -13.45 -3.01
C LEU A 113 -16.53 -12.30 -1.98
N LEU A 114 -16.51 -11.04 -2.44
CA LEU A 114 -16.53 -9.82 -1.60
C LEU A 114 -17.93 -9.22 -1.39
N TYR A 115 -18.99 -9.84 -1.93
CA TYR A 115 -20.37 -9.46 -1.66
C TYR A 115 -20.82 -9.58 -0.19
N PRO A 116 -20.34 -10.56 0.61
CA PRO A 116 -20.58 -10.60 2.06
C PRO A 116 -19.62 -9.71 2.85
#